data_AF-A0A923HW96-F1
#
_entry.id   AF-A0A923HW96-F1
#
_cell.length_a   1.000
_cell.length_b   1.000
_cell.length_c   1.000
_cell.angle_alpha   90.00
_cell.angle_beta   90.00
_cell.angle_gamma   90.00
#
_symmetry.space_group_name_H-M   'P 1'
#
loop_
_entity.id
_entity.type
_entity.pdbx_description
1 polymer ?
#
loop_
_entity_poly.entity_id
_entity_poly.type
_entity_poly.pdbx_seq_one_letter_code
_entity_poly.pdbx_strand_id
1 'polypeptide(L)'
;MSISEQRLALIKTIIKDDESATEEEEILHKLLEESLSKNTVTEHENKLTFGQKAADRLAKFAGSWVFIILFFLTLVVWITINTLLLTKPYDVYPFILLNLILSCLAAIQAPVIMMSQNRQEEKDRLRAKNDYRVNLKSEIIVEDIHQKLDDILENQEELIKRLTALEEKQNS
;
A
#
# COMPACT_ATOMS: atom_id res chain seq x y z
N MET A 1 -0.80 13.26 -19.39
CA MET A 1 -0.78 11.88 -19.90
C MET A 1 0.38 11.16 -19.22
N SER A 2 0.11 10.10 -18.43
CA SER A 2 1.12 9.40 -17.64
C SER A 2 2.03 8.56 -18.54
N ILE A 3 3.34 8.51 -18.25
CA ILE A 3 4.34 7.69 -18.97
C ILE A 3 3.90 6.22 -19.11
N SER A 4 3.12 5.71 -18.16
CA SER A 4 2.52 4.37 -18.20
C SER A 4 1.50 4.20 -19.32
N GLU A 5 0.68 5.21 -19.60
CA GLU A 5 -0.35 5.12 -20.64
C GLU A 5 0.23 5.23 -22.05
N GLN A 6 1.28 6.03 -22.23
CA GLN A 6 2.01 6.10 -23.49
C GLN A 6 2.66 4.75 -23.85
N ARG A 7 3.18 4.02 -22.85
CA ARG A 7 3.75 2.68 -23.04
C ARG A 7 2.69 1.64 -23.38
N LEU A 8 1.55 1.66 -22.69
CA LEU A 8 0.43 0.77 -22.97
C LEU A 8 -0.18 1.01 -24.37
N ALA A 9 -0.29 2.28 -24.78
CA ALA A 9 -0.75 2.63 -26.13
C ALA A 9 0.25 2.21 -27.22
N LEU A 10 1.56 2.36 -26.96
CA LEU A 10 2.62 1.87 -27.85
C LEU A 10 2.58 0.35 -27.99
N ILE A 11 2.43 -0.37 -26.87
CA ILE A 11 2.32 -1.83 -26.84
C ILE A 11 1.08 -2.27 -27.61
N LYS A 12 -0.09 -1.63 -27.41
CA LYS A 12 -1.31 -1.94 -28.16
C LYS A 12 -1.23 -1.63 -29.65
N THR A 13 -0.36 -0.68 -30.04
CA THR A 13 -0.11 -0.36 -31.45
C THR A 13 0.86 -1.36 -32.09
N ILE A 14 1.83 -1.87 -31.33
CA ILE A 14 2.78 -2.91 -31.77
C ILE A 14 2.08 -4.29 -31.85
N ILE A 15 1.19 -4.60 -30.91
CA ILE A 15 0.32 -5.80 -30.89
C ILE A 15 -0.59 -5.89 -32.13
N LYS A 16 -0.92 -4.75 -32.77
CA LYS A 16 -1.84 -4.75 -33.91
C LYS A 16 -1.16 -5.11 -35.25
N ASP A 17 0.16 -5.21 -35.28
CA ASP A 17 0.95 -5.24 -36.53
C ASP A 17 1.76 -6.53 -36.76
N ASP A 18 1.71 -7.53 -35.87
CA ASP A 18 2.52 -8.75 -36.02
C ASP A 18 1.76 -10.06 -35.78
N GLU A 19 1.89 -10.96 -36.75
CA GLU A 19 1.15 -12.22 -36.88
C GLU A 19 1.97 -13.35 -36.25
N SER A 20 2.11 -13.37 -34.92
CA SER A 20 2.55 -14.58 -34.20
C SER A 20 2.06 -14.63 -32.74
N ALA A 21 0.90 -15.25 -32.52
CA ALA A 21 0.25 -15.42 -31.22
C ALA A 21 1.12 -16.13 -30.14
N THR A 22 2.19 -16.82 -30.55
CA THR A 22 3.10 -17.55 -29.65
C THR A 22 4.16 -16.66 -28.98
N GLU A 23 4.64 -15.59 -29.63
CA GLU A 23 5.59 -14.66 -29.02
C GLU A 23 4.87 -13.66 -28.10
N GLU A 24 3.59 -13.36 -28.37
CA GLU A 24 2.75 -12.50 -27.55
C GLU A 24 2.51 -13.04 -26.13
N GLU A 25 2.18 -14.33 -26.00
CA GLU A 25 2.00 -14.98 -24.69
C GLU A 25 3.29 -14.96 -23.87
N GLU A 26 4.43 -15.26 -24.49
CA GLU A 26 5.71 -15.33 -23.80
C GLU A 26 6.16 -13.95 -23.31
N ILE A 27 5.96 -12.90 -24.12
CA ILE A 27 6.26 -11.51 -23.75
C ILE A 27 5.31 -11.02 -22.67
N LEU A 28 4.01 -11.32 -22.77
CA LEU A 28 3.03 -11.00 -21.72
C LEU A 28 3.45 -11.67 -20.41
N HIS A 29 3.74 -12.97 -20.43
CA HIS A 29 4.14 -13.74 -19.25
C HIS A 29 5.44 -13.20 -18.62
N LYS A 30 6.43 -12.86 -19.44
CA LYS A 30 7.72 -12.29 -19.00
C LYS A 30 7.58 -10.90 -18.39
N LEU A 31 6.69 -10.06 -18.93
CA LEU A 31 6.37 -8.74 -18.37
C LEU A 31 5.55 -8.83 -17.08
N LEU A 32 4.65 -9.82 -17.02
CA LEU A 32 3.89 -10.14 -15.82
C LEU A 32 4.79 -10.66 -14.69
N GLU A 33 5.85 -11.39 -15.02
CA GLU A 33 6.81 -11.98 -14.07
C GLU A 33 7.92 -11.00 -13.66
N GLU A 34 8.50 -10.24 -14.60
CA GLU A 34 9.58 -9.27 -14.34
C GLU A 34 9.11 -8.10 -13.45
N SER A 35 7.82 -7.74 -13.50
CA SER A 35 7.24 -6.68 -12.65
C SER A 35 6.92 -7.13 -11.22
N LEU A 36 7.01 -8.43 -10.89
CA LEU A 36 6.65 -8.98 -9.58
C LEU A 36 7.77 -8.94 -8.53
N SER A 37 9.03 -8.75 -8.89
CA SER A 37 10.13 -8.92 -7.91
C SER A 37 10.80 -7.64 -7.41
N LYS A 38 10.44 -6.44 -7.88
CA LYS A 38 11.04 -5.22 -7.32
C LYS A 38 10.22 -4.76 -6.12
N ASN A 39 10.64 -5.27 -4.97
CA ASN A 39 10.22 -5.02 -3.61
C ASN A 39 10.26 -3.49 -3.28
N THR A 40 9.27 -2.74 -3.78
CA THR A 40 9.16 -1.26 -3.69
C THR A 40 9.05 -0.77 -2.25
N VAL A 41 8.51 -1.61 -1.36
CA VAL A 41 8.37 -1.32 0.07
C VAL A 41 9.74 -1.25 0.76
N THR A 42 10.64 -2.20 0.48
CA THR A 42 11.99 -2.22 1.04
C THR A 42 12.90 -1.10 0.51
N GLU A 43 12.71 -0.66 -0.73
CA GLU A 43 13.51 0.45 -1.29
C GLU A 43 13.10 1.82 -0.68
N HIS A 44 11.83 1.98 -0.31
CA HIS A 44 11.34 3.20 0.35
C HIS A 44 11.77 3.32 1.81
N GLU A 45 11.88 2.21 2.56
CA GLU A 45 12.31 2.26 3.96
C GLU A 45 13.79 2.64 4.12
N ASN A 46 14.64 2.31 3.15
CA ASN A 46 16.07 2.63 3.19
C ASN A 46 16.40 4.12 2.97
N LYS A 47 15.43 4.96 2.60
CA LYS A 47 15.62 6.41 2.39
C LYS A 47 15.25 7.29 3.58
N LEU A 48 14.77 6.71 4.68
CA LEU A 48 14.32 7.49 5.84
C LEU A 48 15.50 8.11 6.60
N THR A 49 15.47 9.42 6.78
CA THR A 49 16.48 10.13 7.58
C THR A 49 16.34 9.82 9.07
N PHE A 50 17.40 10.02 9.84
CA PHE A 50 17.37 9.78 11.29
C PHE A 50 16.26 10.56 12.01
N GLY A 51 16.06 11.83 11.63
CA GLY A 51 15.00 12.67 12.18
C GLY A 51 13.60 12.15 11.87
N GLN A 52 13.38 11.61 10.67
CA GLN A 52 12.10 10.98 10.30
C GLN A 52 11.85 9.70 11.11
N LYS A 53 12.88 8.85 11.29
CA LYS A 53 12.76 7.64 12.12
C LYS A 53 12.43 7.96 13.58
N ALA A 54 13.04 9.01 14.14
CA ALA A 54 12.75 9.49 15.48
C ALA A 54 11.31 10.05 15.59
N ALA A 55 10.88 10.86 14.62
CA ALA A 55 9.53 11.41 14.58
C ALA A 55 8.45 10.32 14.49
N ASP A 56 8.64 9.27 13.69
CA ASP A 56 7.69 8.15 13.63
C ASP A 56 7.59 7.40 14.96
N ARG A 57 8.72 7.17 15.62
CA ARG A 57 8.72 6.50 16.92
C ARG A 57 8.04 7.37 17.98
N LEU A 58 8.29 8.69 17.95
CA LEU A 58 7.64 9.64 18.85
C LEU A 58 6.13 9.73 18.59
N ALA A 59 5.70 9.79 17.33
CA ALA A 59 4.27 9.84 16.96
C ALA A 59 3.54 8.56 17.38
N LYS A 60 4.13 7.38 17.14
CA LYS A 60 3.57 6.09 17.59
C LYS A 60 3.48 6.01 19.12
N PHE A 61 4.47 6.53 19.84
CA PHE A 61 4.47 6.56 21.29
C PHE A 61 3.43 7.55 21.85
N ALA A 62 3.37 8.76 21.30
CA ALA A 62 2.41 9.80 21.69
C ALA A 62 0.96 9.41 21.40
N GLY A 63 0.72 8.56 20.39
CA GLY A 63 -0.60 8.00 20.07
C GLY A 63 -1.03 6.81 20.93
N SER A 64 -0.22 6.38 21.91
CA SER A 64 -0.53 5.23 22.76
C SER A 64 -1.37 5.61 23.99
N TRP A 65 -2.36 4.78 24.33
CA TRP A 65 -3.16 4.92 25.55
C TRP A 65 -2.32 4.90 26.84
N VAL A 66 -1.22 4.14 26.84
CA VAL A 66 -0.30 4.05 28.00
C VAL A 66 0.40 5.39 28.24
N PHE A 67 0.76 6.11 27.17
CA PHE A 67 1.39 7.42 27.27
C PHE A 67 0.45 8.45 27.91
N ILE A 68 -0.82 8.47 27.49
CA ILE A 68 -1.83 9.38 28.04
C ILE A 68 -1.99 9.18 29.56
N ILE A 69 -2.08 7.93 30.01
CA ILE A 69 -2.22 7.59 31.43
C ILE A 69 -0.98 8.01 32.23
N LEU A 70 0.22 7.67 31.74
CA LEU A 70 1.48 8.03 32.40
C LEU A 70 1.67 9.55 32.49
N PHE A 71 1.33 10.26 31.42
CA PHE A 71 1.40 11.72 31.35
C PHE A 71 0.49 12.36 32.40
N PHE A 72 -0.77 11.91 32.48
CA PHE A 72 -1.72 12.40 33.47
C PHE A 72 -1.26 12.12 34.91
N LEU A 73 -0.75 10.91 35.20
CA LEU A 73 -0.19 10.57 36.50
C LEU A 73 0.98 11.50 36.87
N THR A 74 1.88 11.77 35.91
CA THR A 74 3.01 12.68 36.12
C THR A 74 2.54 14.09 36.46
N LEU A 75 1.49 14.60 35.80
CA LEU A 75 0.88 15.89 36.13
C LEU A 75 0.32 15.92 37.55
N VAL A 76 -0.45 14.90 37.94
CA VAL A 76 -1.03 14.80 39.28
C VAL A 76 0.07 14.75 40.35
N VAL A 77 1.13 13.97 40.12
CA VAL A 77 2.29 13.89 41.02
C VAL A 77 2.99 15.25 41.14
N TRP A 78 3.23 15.94 40.02
CA TRP A 78 3.87 17.26 40.00
C TRP A 78 3.08 18.30 40.79
N ILE A 79 1.76 18.35 40.57
CA ILE A 79 0.84 19.25 41.29
C ILE A 79 0.83 18.91 42.78
N THR A 80 0.74 17.64 43.14
CA THR A 80 0.72 17.17 44.53
C THR A 80 2.00 17.55 45.27
N ILE A 81 3.17 17.33 44.64
CA ILE A 81 4.47 17.66 45.25
C ILE A 81 4.60 19.18 45.46
N ASN A 82 4.27 19.99 44.45
CA ASN A 82 4.42 21.45 44.54
C ASN A 82 3.38 22.11 45.46
N THR A 83 2.19 21.51 45.62
CA THR A 83 1.12 22.11 46.43
C THR A 83 1.14 21.67 47.90
N LEU A 84 1.44 20.38 48.17
CA LEU A 84 1.27 19.80 49.50
C LEU A 84 2.57 19.44 50.22
N LEU A 85 3.64 19.11 49.48
CA LEU A 85 4.87 18.58 50.08
C LEU A 85 5.98 19.63 50.24
N LEU A 86 5.91 20.75 49.52
CA LEU A 86 6.96 21.78 49.54
C LEU A 86 6.56 22.98 50.39
N THR A 87 7.36 23.27 51.42
CA THR A 87 7.29 24.51 52.22
C THR A 87 7.69 25.76 51.41
N LYS A 88 8.46 25.60 50.34
CA LYS A 88 8.75 26.64 49.34
C LYS A 88 8.51 26.08 47.94
N PRO A 89 7.32 26.28 47.35
CA PRO A 89 6.98 25.70 46.05
C PRO A 89 7.86 26.28 44.94
N TYR A 90 8.28 25.42 44.00
CA TYR A 90 8.96 25.88 42.78
C TYR A 90 7.94 26.43 41.77
N ASP A 91 6.73 25.89 41.73
CA ASP A 91 5.65 26.31 40.84
C ASP A 91 4.36 26.55 41.65
N VAL A 92 4.17 27.79 42.11
CA VAL A 92 3.00 28.20 42.90
C VAL A 92 1.78 28.31 41.97
N TYR A 93 0.59 27.97 42.47
CA TYR A 93 -0.67 28.20 41.75
C TYR A 93 -0.70 29.64 41.20
N PRO A 94 -0.83 29.86 39.88
CA PRO A 94 -1.50 29.02 38.87
C PRO A 94 -0.60 28.15 37.95
N PHE A 95 0.57 27.69 38.41
CA PHE A 95 1.48 26.78 37.70
C PHE A 95 2.04 27.30 36.35
N ILE A 96 2.72 28.45 36.38
CA ILE A 96 3.27 29.10 35.17
C ILE A 96 4.27 28.18 34.44
N LEU A 97 5.15 27.49 35.18
CA LEU A 97 6.22 26.69 34.56
C LEU A 97 5.63 25.45 33.89
N LEU A 98 4.70 24.77 34.56
CA LEU A 98 4.00 23.64 33.98
C LEU A 98 3.25 24.03 32.71
N ASN A 99 2.52 25.14 32.75
CA ASN A 99 1.76 25.63 31.61
C ASN A 99 2.66 25.98 30.41
N LEU A 100 3.81 26.61 30.68
CA LEU A 100 4.80 26.94 29.64
C LEU A 100 5.35 25.69 28.95
N ILE A 101 5.74 24.68 29.73
CA ILE A 101 6.27 23.41 29.20
C ILE A 101 5.20 22.68 28.38
N LEU A 102 3.97 22.58 28.90
CA LEU A 102 2.85 21.93 28.21
C LEU A 102 2.54 22.62 26.88
N SER A 103 2.52 23.95 26.86
CA SER A 103 2.27 24.73 25.65
C SER A 103 3.36 24.52 24.60
N CYS A 104 4.63 24.49 25.02
CA CYS A 104 5.75 24.20 24.13
C CYS A 104 5.68 22.76 23.57
N LEU A 105 5.36 21.78 24.42
CA LEU A 105 5.22 20.39 24.02
C LEU A 105 4.10 20.20 23.00
N ALA A 106 2.93 20.81 23.25
CA ALA A 106 1.79 20.76 22.34
C ALA A 106 2.10 21.42 20.98
N ALA A 107 2.82 22.55 20.97
CA ALA A 107 3.20 23.26 19.76
C ALA A 107 4.10 22.41 18.84
N ILE A 108 5.02 21.62 19.40
CA ILE A 108 5.90 20.72 18.64
C ILE A 108 5.18 19.42 18.26
N GLN A 109 4.24 18.97 19.09
CA GLN A 109 3.54 17.70 18.90
C GLN A 109 2.69 17.69 17.62
N ALA A 110 1.91 18.74 17.34
CA ALA A 110 1.02 18.76 16.18
C ALA A 110 1.75 18.64 14.83
N PRO A 111 2.85 19.38 14.55
CA PRO A 111 3.65 19.20 13.33
C PRO A 111 4.31 17.83 13.23
N VAL A 112 4.82 17.28 14.34
CA VAL A 112 5.47 15.94 14.33
C VAL A 112 4.47 14.85 14.00
N ILE A 113 3.26 14.91 14.60
CA ILE A 113 2.17 14.00 14.28
C ILE A 113 1.76 14.16 12.81
N MET A 114 1.56 15.39 12.34
CA MET A 114 1.19 15.67 10.94
C MET A 114 2.25 15.17 9.95
N MET A 115 3.53 15.32 10.25
CA MET A 115 4.62 14.79 9.42
C MET A 115 4.65 13.25 9.40
N SER A 116 4.30 12.60 10.51
CA SER A 116 4.19 11.14 10.56
C SER A 116 2.93 10.66 9.81
N GLN A 117 1.81 11.38 9.93
CA GLN A 117 0.57 11.12 9.21
C GLN A 117 0.75 11.24 7.69
N ASN A 118 1.25 12.38 7.18
CA ASN A 118 1.50 12.58 5.75
C ASN A 118 2.38 11.46 5.16
N ARG A 119 3.34 10.95 5.95
CA ARG A 119 4.21 9.85 5.52
C ARG A 119 3.49 8.50 5.46
N GLN A 120 2.62 8.23 6.43
CA GLN A 120 1.81 7.01 6.42
C GLN A 120 0.79 7.04 5.28
N GLU A 121 0.14 8.19 5.03
CA GLU A 121 -0.75 8.38 3.89
C GLU A 121 -0.04 8.16 2.55
N GLU A 122 1.20 8.63 2.41
CA GLU A 122 1.97 8.38 1.19
C GLU A 122 2.24 6.88 0.98
N LYS A 123 2.60 6.15 2.06
CA LYS A 123 2.79 4.69 2.01
C LYS A 123 1.49 3.98 1.65
N ASP A 124 0.39 4.38 2.26
CA ASP A 124 -0.93 3.78 2.02
C ASP A 124 -1.42 4.07 0.60
N ARG A 125 -1.17 5.27 0.06
CA ARG A 125 -1.42 5.61 -1.35
C ARG A 125 -0.62 4.73 -2.30
N LEU A 126 0.67 4.50 -2.01
CA LEU A 126 1.52 3.63 -2.83
C LEU A 126 1.05 2.17 -2.79
N ARG A 127 0.65 1.68 -1.61
CA ARG A 127 0.05 0.34 -1.45
C ARG A 127 -1.24 0.22 -2.25
N ALA A 128 -2.16 1.16 -2.09
CA ALA A 128 -3.42 1.17 -2.84
C ALA A 128 -3.20 1.19 -4.36
N LYS A 129 -2.20 1.94 -4.84
CA LYS A 129 -1.84 1.93 -6.27
C LYS A 129 -1.28 0.57 -6.71
N ASN A 130 -0.51 -0.11 -5.87
CA ASN A 130 -0.01 -1.44 -6.19
C ASN A 130 -1.15 -2.47 -6.21
N ASP A 131 -2.02 -2.44 -5.20
CA ASP A 131 -3.17 -3.34 -5.11
C ASP A 131 -4.10 -3.16 -6.32
N TYR A 132 -4.34 -1.91 -6.74
CA TYR A 132 -5.08 -1.61 -7.97
C TYR A 132 -4.45 -2.25 -9.21
N ARG A 133 -3.11 -2.18 -9.35
CA ARG A 133 -2.41 -2.78 -10.48
C ARG A 133 -2.49 -4.31 -10.47
N VAL A 134 -2.39 -4.92 -9.29
CA VAL A 134 -2.53 -6.38 -9.13
C VAL A 134 -3.96 -6.82 -9.47
N ASN A 135 -4.96 -6.05 -9.04
CA ASN A 135 -6.36 -6.33 -9.34
C ASN A 135 -6.64 -6.24 -10.85
N LEU A 136 -6.23 -5.15 -11.51
CA LEU A 136 -6.38 -4.99 -12.96
C LEU A 136 -5.66 -6.10 -13.74
N LYS A 137 -4.47 -6.50 -13.31
CA LYS A 137 -3.74 -7.63 -13.90
C LYS A 137 -4.54 -8.94 -13.76
N SER A 138 -5.13 -9.17 -12.59
CA SER A 138 -5.94 -10.37 -12.35
C SER A 138 -7.19 -10.39 -13.23
N GLU A 139 -7.83 -9.23 -13.42
CA GLU A 139 -8.97 -9.07 -14.31
C GLU A 139 -8.62 -9.42 -15.77
N ILE A 140 -7.51 -8.89 -16.29
CA ILE A 140 -7.04 -9.19 -17.66
C ILE A 140 -6.73 -10.69 -17.82
N ILE A 141 -6.06 -11.31 -16.84
CA ILE A 141 -5.76 -12.75 -16.90
C ILE A 141 -7.05 -13.59 -16.89
N VAL A 142 -8.04 -13.20 -16.11
CA VAL A 142 -9.34 -13.89 -16.08
C VAL A 142 -10.06 -13.75 -17.43
N GLU A 143 -10.03 -12.57 -18.04
CA GLU A 143 -10.60 -12.34 -19.37
C GLU A 143 -9.90 -13.19 -20.45
N ASP A 144 -8.56 -13.24 -20.44
CA ASP A 144 -7.77 -14.06 -21.35
C ASP A 144 -8.05 -15.57 -21.17
N ILE A 145 -8.11 -16.06 -19.93
CA ILE A 145 -8.50 -17.45 -19.63
C ILE A 145 -9.90 -17.74 -20.13
N HIS A 146 -10.84 -16.81 -20.00
CA HIS A 146 -12.20 -16.97 -20.53
C HIS A 146 -12.19 -17.15 -22.05
N GLN A 147 -11.43 -16.31 -22.78
CA GLN A 147 -11.32 -16.44 -24.25
C GLN A 147 -10.73 -17.80 -24.65
N LYS A 148 -9.64 -18.23 -23.99
CA LYS A 148 -9.04 -19.55 -24.27
C LYS A 148 -9.98 -20.70 -23.96
N LEU A 149 -10.81 -20.58 -22.92
CA LEU A 149 -11.83 -21.58 -22.60
C LEU A 149 -12.89 -21.66 -23.69
N ASP A 150 -13.35 -20.52 -24.21
CA ASP A 150 -14.31 -20.47 -25.31
C ASP A 150 -13.73 -21.12 -26.58
N ASP A 151 -12.47 -20.82 -26.92
CA ASP A 151 -11.76 -21.46 -28.05
C ASP A 151 -11.65 -22.99 -27.89
N ILE A 152 -11.36 -23.46 -26.67
CA ILE A 152 -11.31 -24.91 -26.37
C ILE A 152 -12.69 -25.53 -26.53
N LEU A 153 -13.75 -24.88 -26.05
CA LEU A 153 -15.12 -25.38 -26.17
C LEU A 153 -15.56 -25.51 -27.63
N GLU A 154 -15.24 -24.53 -28.47
CA GLU A 154 -15.54 -24.57 -29.91
C GLU A 154 -14.81 -25.76 -30.58
N ASN A 155 -13.52 -25.93 -30.28
CA ASN A 155 -12.76 -27.07 -30.78
C ASN A 155 -13.34 -28.43 -30.32
N GLN A 156 -13.79 -28.53 -29.06
CA GLN A 156 -14.46 -29.75 -28.55
C GLN A 156 -15.76 -30.03 -29.31
N GLU A 157 -16.56 -29.00 -29.59
CA GLU A 157 -17.79 -29.16 -30.37
C GLU A 157 -17.50 -29.67 -31.79
N GLU A 158 -16.46 -29.14 -32.45
CA GLU A 158 -16.05 -29.60 -33.77
C GLU A 158 -15.56 -31.07 -33.74
N LEU A 159 -14.75 -31.43 -32.74
CA LEU A 159 -14.28 -32.80 -32.57
C LEU A 159 -15.43 -33.78 -32.36
N ILE A 160 -16.41 -33.42 -31.53
CA ILE A 160 -17.61 -34.23 -31.29
C ILE A 160 -18.37 -34.44 -32.61
N LYS A 161 -18.61 -33.38 -33.40
CA LYS A 161 -19.28 -33.48 -34.71
C LYS A 161 -18.55 -34.42 -35.67
N ARG A 162 -17.21 -34.35 -35.71
CA ARG A 162 -16.38 -35.23 -36.54
C ARG A 162 -16.46 -36.69 -36.07
N LEU A 163 -16.45 -36.95 -34.77
CA LEU A 163 -16.59 -38.29 -34.20
C LEU A 163 -17.95 -38.90 -34.53
N THR A 164 -19.05 -38.16 -34.35
CA THR A 164 -20.40 -38.64 -34.69
C THR A 164 -20.54 -38.96 -36.18
N ALA A 165 -19.96 -38.14 -37.06
CA ALA A 165 -19.99 -38.39 -38.51
C ALA A 165 -19.18 -39.63 -38.92
N LEU A 166 -18.14 -39.98 -38.17
CA LEU A 166 -17.37 -41.21 -38.38
C LEU A 166 -18.14 -42.44 -37.89
N GLU A 167 -18.81 -42.36 -36.74
CA GLU A 167 -19.68 -43.45 -36.23
C GLU A 167 -20.83 -43.77 -37.20
N GLU A 168 -21.48 -42.75 -37.78
CA GLU A 168 -22.54 -42.95 -38.77
C GLU A 168 -22.04 -43.66 -40.04
N LYS A 169 -20.83 -43.32 -40.51
CA LYS A 169 -20.20 -43.99 -41.66
C LYS A 169 -19.79 -45.43 -41.37
N GLN A 170 -19.47 -45.75 -40.12
CA GLN A 170 -19.04 -47.09 -39.73
C GLN A 170 -20.21 -48.05 -39.49
N ASN A 171 -21.39 -47.50 -39.17
CA ASN A 171 -22.64 -48.24 -38.98
C ASN A 171 -23.52 -48.36 -40.26
N SER A 172 -23.04 -47.84 -41.39
CA SER A 172 -23.67 -47.95 -42.72
C SER A 172 -22.97 -48.98 -43.59
#